data_AF-A0A7J6SD76-F1
#
_entry.id   AF-A0A7J6SD76-F1
#
_cell.length_a   1.000
_cell.length_b   1.000
_cell.length_c   1.000
_cell.angle_alpha   90.00
_cell.angle_beta   90.00
_cell.angle_gamma   90.00
#
_symmetry.space_group_name_H-M   'P 1'
#
loop_
_entity.id
_entity.type
_entity.pdbx_description
1 polymer ?
#
loop_
_entity_poly.entity_id
_entity_poly.type
_entity_poly.pdbx_seq_one_letter_code
_entity_poly.pdbx_strand_id
1 'polypeptide(L)'
;MVATHNEGTVNFTVKTLEGCDNPEKRQEDVYFGQLLGMSDPITFILADNAYKAYKYVPYGPVKDVVPYLIRRTQENSTLLGTPAVVEERKMLLTELWRRLFGRRTPGKIAAS
;
A
#
# COMPACT_ATOMS: atom_id res chain seq x y z
N MET A 1 -10.62 -11.37 -3.93
CA MET A 1 -10.16 -10.04 -3.47
C MET A 1 -9.60 -10.18 -2.05
N VAL A 2 -8.43 -9.62 -1.79
CA VAL A 2 -7.73 -9.65 -0.48
C VAL A 2 -7.64 -8.21 0.03
N ALA A 3 -8.50 -7.83 0.96
CA ALA A 3 -8.53 -6.48 1.53
C ALA A 3 -7.70 -6.43 2.82
N THR A 4 -6.49 -5.87 2.75
CA THR A 4 -5.58 -5.84 3.89
C THR A 4 -4.50 -4.77 3.75
N HIS A 5 -4.13 -4.17 4.89
CA HIS A 5 -2.99 -3.28 5.04
C HIS A 5 -1.74 -3.99 5.61
N ASN A 6 -1.89 -5.25 5.99
CA ASN A 6 -0.84 -6.02 6.64
C ASN A 6 0.12 -6.61 5.58
N GLU A 7 1.37 -6.16 5.59
CA GLU A 7 2.43 -6.63 4.69
C GLU A 7 2.62 -8.15 4.75
N GLY A 8 2.52 -8.76 5.94
CA GLY A 8 2.63 -10.20 6.11
C GLY A 8 1.54 -10.97 5.37
N THR A 9 0.29 -10.49 5.43
CA THR A 9 -0.82 -11.09 4.67
C THR A 9 -0.63 -10.93 3.16
N VAL A 10 -0.14 -9.77 2.71
CA VAL A 10 0.17 -9.53 1.29
C VAL A 10 1.26 -10.48 0.83
N ASN A 11 2.39 -10.55 1.54
CA ASN A 11 3.50 -11.43 1.22
C ASN A 11 3.10 -12.91 1.24
N PHE A 12 2.29 -13.33 2.20
CA PHE A 12 1.76 -14.68 2.24
C PHE A 12 0.93 -14.98 0.98
N THR A 13 0.03 -14.07 0.62
CA THR A 13 -0.82 -14.21 -0.58
C THR A 13 0.01 -14.30 -1.85
N VAL A 14 0.99 -13.40 -2.03
CA VAL A 14 1.89 -13.40 -3.19
C VAL A 14 2.67 -14.71 -3.28
N LYS A 15 3.25 -15.20 -2.17
CA LYS A 15 3.96 -16.49 -2.13
C LYS A 15 3.06 -17.67 -2.46
N THR A 16 1.83 -17.66 -1.95
CA THR A 16 0.85 -18.71 -2.28
C THR A 16 0.54 -18.71 -3.77
N LEU A 17 0.39 -17.53 -4.38
CA LEU A 17 0.17 -17.42 -5.81
C LEU A 17 1.39 -17.92 -6.59
N GLU A 18 2.61 -17.50 -6.25
CA GLU A 18 3.84 -17.94 -6.93
C GLU A 18 4.00 -19.47 -7.01
N GLY A 19 3.47 -20.20 -6.02
CA GLY A 19 3.47 -21.66 -6.00
C GLY A 19 2.45 -22.34 -6.94
N CYS A 20 1.58 -21.59 -7.63
CA CYS A 20 0.62 -22.12 -8.60
C CYS A 20 1.21 -22.20 -10.02
N ASP A 21 0.90 -23.26 -10.78
CA ASP A 21 1.52 -23.59 -12.08
C ASP A 21 1.29 -22.59 -13.23
N ASN A 22 0.35 -21.63 -13.12
CA ASN A 22 -0.02 -20.72 -14.21
C ASN A 22 0.23 -19.24 -13.88
N PRO A 23 1.31 -18.62 -14.40
CA PRO A 23 1.68 -17.23 -14.13
C PRO A 23 0.64 -16.18 -14.47
N GLU A 24 0.00 -16.31 -15.61
CA GLU A 24 -0.87 -15.27 -16.16
C GLU A 24 -2.19 -15.20 -15.39
N LYS A 25 -2.70 -16.36 -14.95
CA LYS A 25 -3.91 -16.41 -14.11
C LYS A 25 -3.72 -15.80 -12.72
N ARG A 26 -2.50 -15.83 -12.16
CA ARG A 26 -2.21 -15.26 -10.82
C ARG A 26 -2.50 -13.78 -10.72
N GLN A 27 -2.18 -13.03 -11.79
CA GLN A 27 -2.33 -11.57 -11.86
C GLN A 27 -3.77 -11.15 -12.20
N GLU A 28 -4.56 -12.06 -12.80
CA GLU A 28 -5.93 -11.78 -13.19
C GLU A 28 -6.97 -12.15 -12.12
N ASP A 29 -6.71 -13.19 -11.33
CA ASP A 29 -7.67 -13.77 -10.39
C ASP A 29 -7.67 -13.08 -9.01
N VAL A 30 -6.55 -12.45 -8.63
CA VAL A 30 -6.40 -11.81 -7.31
C VAL A 30 -6.27 -10.30 -7.41
N TYR A 31 -7.07 -9.65 -6.57
CA TYR A 31 -7.11 -8.20 -6.42
C TYR A 31 -6.85 -7.84 -4.96
N PHE A 32 -5.91 -6.93 -4.73
CA PHE A 32 -5.61 -6.41 -3.40
C PHE A 32 -6.42 -5.14 -3.15
N GLY A 33 -7.06 -5.04 -1.99
CA GLY A 33 -7.85 -3.88 -1.59
C GLY A 33 -7.24 -3.17 -0.38
N GLN A 34 -7.11 -1.85 -0.44
CA GLN A 34 -6.56 -1.03 0.64
C GLN A 34 -7.35 0.28 0.76
N LEU A 35 -7.43 0.87 1.95
CA LEU A 35 -7.90 2.24 2.13
C LEU A 35 -6.95 3.25 1.48
N LEU A 36 -7.51 4.33 0.92
CA LEU A 36 -6.72 5.46 0.44
C LEU A 36 -6.01 6.17 1.59
N GLY A 37 -4.72 6.50 1.37
CA GLY A 37 -3.87 7.17 2.37
C GLY A 37 -3.20 6.23 3.37
N MET A 38 -3.20 4.93 3.09
CA MET A 38 -2.52 3.91 3.90
C MET A 38 -1.84 2.88 3.01
N SER A 39 -0.65 2.43 3.41
CA SER A 39 0.05 1.31 2.75
C SER A 39 0.38 1.61 1.28
N ASP A 40 0.67 2.87 0.95
CA ASP A 40 1.02 3.26 -0.42
C ASP A 40 2.30 2.57 -0.92
N PRO A 41 3.38 2.41 -0.12
CA PRO A 41 4.56 1.65 -0.54
C PRO A 41 4.23 0.22 -0.99
N ILE A 42 3.36 -0.47 -0.26
CA ILE A 42 2.92 -1.84 -0.58
C ILE A 42 2.15 -1.84 -1.91
N THR A 43 1.25 -0.87 -2.10
CA THR A 43 0.50 -0.73 -3.36
C THR A 43 1.42 -0.50 -4.55
N PHE A 44 2.45 0.34 -4.41
CA PHE A 44 3.42 0.59 -5.47
C PHE A 44 4.18 -0.69 -5.85
N ILE A 45 4.64 -1.47 -4.87
CA ILE A 45 5.33 -2.74 -5.13
C ILE A 45 4.41 -3.74 -5.82
N LEU A 46 3.16 -3.86 -5.38
CA LEU A 46 2.17 -4.74 -6.02
C LEU A 46 1.94 -4.35 -7.48
N ALA A 47 1.78 -3.05 -7.77
CA ALA A 47 1.58 -2.54 -9.12
C ALA A 47 2.82 -2.78 -10.01
N ASP A 48 4.04 -2.58 -9.48
CA ASP A 48 5.30 -2.84 -10.18
C ASP A 48 5.46 -4.33 -10.57
N ASN A 49 4.91 -5.23 -9.74
CA ASN A 49 4.87 -6.66 -10.01
C ASN A 49 3.61 -7.12 -10.79
N ALA A 50 2.91 -6.19 -11.43
CA ALA A 50 1.71 -6.42 -12.24
C ALA A 50 0.51 -7.05 -11.49
N TYR A 51 0.46 -6.94 -10.15
CA TYR A 51 -0.73 -7.27 -9.39
C TYR A 51 -1.72 -6.11 -9.39
N LYS A 52 -3.01 -6.45 -9.43
CA LYS A 52 -4.09 -5.45 -9.38
C LYS A 52 -4.34 -5.03 -7.94
N ALA A 53 -4.17 -3.75 -7.64
CA ALA A 53 -4.46 -3.16 -6.33
C ALA A 53 -5.46 -2.00 -6.46
N TYR A 54 -6.43 -1.94 -5.55
CA TYR A 54 -7.47 -0.92 -5.50
C TYR A 54 -7.40 -0.12 -4.20
N LYS A 55 -7.59 1.19 -4.33
CA LYS A 55 -7.76 2.10 -3.20
C LYS A 55 -9.25 2.38 -2.97
N TYR A 56 -9.75 1.97 -1.82
CA TYR A 56 -11.09 2.25 -1.36
C TYR A 56 -11.18 3.69 -0.86
N VAL A 57 -12.08 4.46 -1.49
CA VAL A 57 -12.29 5.88 -1.22
C VAL A 57 -13.77 6.07 -0.89
N PRO A 58 -14.12 6.60 0.30
CA PRO A 58 -15.48 7.04 0.57
C PRO A 58 -15.81 8.26 -0.31
N TYR A 59 -16.93 8.23 -1.02
CA TYR A 59 -17.38 9.32 -1.89
C TYR A 59 -18.84 9.69 -1.60
N GLY A 60 -19.12 10.99 -1.52
CA GLY A 60 -20.46 11.52 -1.27
C GLY A 60 -20.43 12.88 -0.58
N PRO A 61 -21.62 13.48 -0.31
CA PRO A 61 -21.72 14.70 0.47
C PRO A 61 -21.05 14.55 1.85
N VAL A 62 -20.44 15.63 2.36
CA VAL A 62 -19.68 15.61 3.62
C VAL A 62 -20.45 14.97 4.77
N LYS A 63 -21.71 15.37 4.94
CA LYS A 63 -22.60 14.83 5.99
C LYS A 63 -22.75 13.31 5.97
N ASP A 64 -22.64 12.68 4.81
CA ASP A 64 -22.84 11.24 4.63
C ASP A 64 -21.54 10.46 4.84
N VAL A 65 -20.38 11.08 4.58
CA VAL A 65 -19.05 10.46 4.73
C VAL A 65 -18.41 10.69 6.11
N VAL A 66 -18.82 11.73 6.85
CA VAL A 66 -18.28 12.04 8.19
C VAL A 66 -18.32 10.84 9.15
N PRO A 67 -19.41 10.08 9.28
CA PRO A 67 -19.44 8.91 10.17
C PRO A 67 -18.42 7.82 9.79
N TYR A 68 -18.14 7.65 8.50
CA TYR A 68 -17.10 6.74 8.03
C TYR A 68 -15.71 7.24 8.44
N LEU A 69 -15.43 8.53 8.21
CA LEU A 69 -14.14 9.14 8.54
C LEU A 69 -13.84 9.04 10.04
N ILE A 70 -14.81 9.30 10.92
CA ILE A 70 -14.64 9.19 12.38
C ILE A 70 -14.22 7.77 12.78
N ARG A 71 -14.93 6.74 12.27
CA ARG A 71 -14.58 5.34 12.55
C ARG A 71 -13.16 5.02 12.10
N ARG A 72 -12.76 5.50 10.92
CA ARG A 72 -11.40 5.31 10.39
C ARG A 72 -10.36 6.06 11.21
N THR A 73 -10.64 7.26 11.69
CA THR A 73 -9.73 7.97 12.59
C THR A 73 -9.52 7.20 13.90
N GLN A 74 -10.57 6.60 14.47
CA GLN A 74 -10.49 5.81 15.69
C GLN A 74 -9.75 4.48 15.51
N GLU A 75 -9.97 3.81 14.38
CA GLU A 75 -9.24 2.58 14.06
C GLU A 75 -7.77 2.87 13.77
N ASN A 76 -7.51 3.89 12.94
CA ASN A 76 -6.15 4.24 12.55
C ASN A 76 -5.35 4.89 13.66
N SER A 77 -5.98 5.54 14.66
CA SER A 77 -5.25 6.11 15.81
C SER A 77 -4.48 5.05 16.57
N THR A 78 -5.03 3.83 16.67
CA THR A 78 -4.33 2.68 17.27
C THR A 78 -3.22 2.13 16.38
N LEU A 79 -3.31 2.33 15.06
CA LEU A 79 -2.34 1.87 14.08
C LEU A 79 -1.14 2.82 13.90
N LEU A 80 -1.24 4.07 14.36
CA LEU A 80 -0.19 5.09 14.20
C LEU A 80 1.16 4.73 14.85
N GLY A 81 1.15 3.82 15.83
CA GLY A 81 2.36 3.31 16.49
C GLY A 81 2.94 2.03 15.90
N THR A 82 2.32 1.47 14.86
CA THR A 82 2.81 0.20 14.27
C THR A 82 4.08 0.42 13.46
N PRO A 83 5.03 -0.54 13.45
CA PRO A 83 6.28 -0.43 12.70
C PRO A 83 6.08 -0.09 11.21
N ALA A 84 5.03 -0.62 10.58
CA ALA A 84 4.71 -0.35 9.19
C ALA A 84 4.41 1.14 8.92
N VAL A 85 3.60 1.78 9.78
CA VAL A 85 3.28 3.21 9.65
C VAL A 85 4.50 4.09 9.94
N VAL A 86 5.37 3.66 10.87
CA VAL A 86 6.63 4.36 11.16
C VAL A 86 7.55 4.35 9.95
N GLU A 87 7.72 3.21 9.29
CA GLU A 87 8.57 3.11 8.10
C GLU A 87 7.97 3.87 6.91
N GLU A 88 6.64 3.84 6.72
CA GLU A 88 5.95 4.64 5.70
C GLU A 88 6.19 6.14 5.91
N ARG A 89 6.05 6.64 7.14
CA ARG A 89 6.35 8.04 7.47
C ARG A 89 7.80 8.41 7.18
N LYS A 90 8.75 7.53 7.51
CA LYS A 90 10.17 7.74 7.22
C LYS A 90 10.43 7.82 5.71
N MET A 91 9.82 6.94 4.91
CA MET A 91 9.92 6.98 3.45
C MET A 91 9.34 8.27 2.88
N LEU A 92 8.14 8.68 3.34
CA LEU A 92 7.50 9.93 2.93
C LEU A 92 8.34 11.16 3.28
N LEU A 93 8.88 11.22 4.49
CA LEU A 93 9.76 12.30 4.91
C LEU A 93 11.04 12.32 4.07
N THR A 94 11.66 11.16 3.83
CA THR A 94 12.85 11.05 2.98
C THR A 94 12.59 11.59 1.58
N GLU A 95 11.46 11.21 0.98
CA GLU A 95 11.03 11.71 -0.33
C GLU A 95 10.73 13.21 -0.33
N LEU A 96 10.10 13.73 0.73
CA LEU A 96 9.85 15.16 0.91
C LEU A 96 11.17 15.95 0.98
N TRP A 97 12.12 15.49 1.80
CA TRP A 97 13.47 16.10 1.89
C TRP A 97 14.20 16.04 0.54
N ARG A 98 14.08 14.93 -0.18
CA ARG A 98 14.66 14.78 -1.53
C ARG A 98 14.10 15.83 -2.49
N ARG A 99 12.79 16.09 -2.47
CA ARG A 99 12.14 17.11 -3.31
C ARG A 99 12.49 18.53 -2.92
N LEU A 100 12.54 18.82 -1.61
CA LEU A 100 12.79 20.18 -1.11
C LEU A 100 14.26 20.60 -1.22
N PHE A 101 15.20 19.68 -0.99
CA PHE A 101 16.64 20.00 -0.90
C PHE A 101 17.49 19.31 -1.95
N GLY A 102 16.87 18.64 -2.92
CA GLY A 102 17.51 18.26 -4.19
C GLY A 102 18.81 17.46 -4.03
N ARG A 103 18.87 16.46 -3.16
CA ARG A 103 19.97 15.49 -3.23
C ARG A 103 19.61 14.42 -4.26
N ARG A 104 20.31 14.43 -5.41
CA ARG A 104 20.42 13.25 -6.27
C ARG A 104 21.08 12.15 -5.43
N THR A 105 20.33 11.13 -5.03
CA THR A 105 20.97 9.86 -4.67
C THR A 105 21.63 9.29 -5.92
N PRO A 106 22.85 8.72 -5.82
CA PRO A 106 23.46 8.03 -6.94
C PRO A 106 22.59 6.85 -7.30
N GLY A 107 22.27 6.70 -8.59
CA GLY A 107 21.50 5.58 -9.09
C GLY A 107 22.16 4.26 -8.68
N LYS A 108 21.36 3.40 -8.04
CA LYS A 108 21.58 1.95 -8.10
C LYS A 108 20.40 1.36 -8.84
N ILE A 109 20.48 1.44 -10.18
CA ILE A 109 19.88 0.46 -11.07
C ILE A 109 21.06 -0.29 -11.70
N ALA A 110 21.35 -1.45 -11.13
CA ALA A 110 21.93 -2.61 -11.80
C ALA A 110 21.30 -3.77 -11.03
N ALA A 111 20.28 -4.47 -11.52
CA ALA A 111 20.30 -5.34 -12.68
C ALA A 111 21.56 -6.22 -12.70
N SER A 112 21.51 -7.28 -11.90
CA SER A 112 22.18 -8.57 -12.13
C SER A 112 21.42 -9.65 -11.39
#